data_AF-A0A9E2GTR3-F1
#
_entry.id   AF-A0A9E2GTR3-F1
#
_cell.length_a   1.000
_cell.length_b   1.000
_cell.length_c   1.000
_cell.angle_alpha   90.00
_cell.angle_beta   90.00
_cell.angle_gamma   90.00
#
_symmetry.space_group_name_H-M   'P 1'
#
loop_
_entity.id
_entity.type
_entity.pdbx_description
1 polymer ?
#
loop_
_entity_poly.entity_id
_entity_poly.type
_entity_poly.pdbx_seq_one_letter_code
_entity_poly.pdbx_strand_id
1 'polypeptide(L)'
;MKSRIFIAAALALLVVAAAACNGRTSTRNPAPAPVTPITEPAGPTPPPVIATPVAPTPPEPPPPPPADLPDAAAVAKWYPWPRSAAAYESLAQRTNPPPKGFSRVPAAIGSYAWWLRHLPVLAPGEPLRYHDGSLVPRGNSGVTAIVDLDTGRRDLQQCMDVLIRLRAEYLRAAGLERRISFRYTGGRYFSWSSWQKGLRPDRTTPDLKLVPKAAWSDSRGSFMGYLQTLFYDTGTMHHQNEPAVAPAELAIGDFFVYPPISSTQNGHAVIVLDLAVSATGERRIVVAQGDTPATDLHVLKTPRRGTYGDPGTSWFVVPAGDFTGTFLWPTPFSWDMLRRFRY
;
A
#
# COMPACT_ATOMS: atom_id res chain seq x y z
N MET A 1 12.94 -36.83 -44.79
CA MET A 1 14.24 -36.69 -45.48
C MET A 1 15.34 -36.56 -44.42
N LYS A 2 16.28 -37.54 -44.41
CA LYS A 2 17.67 -37.54 -43.88
C LYS A 2 17.88 -36.97 -42.44
N SER A 3 18.02 -37.78 -41.38
CA SER A 3 19.14 -38.66 -40.94
C SER A 3 20.30 -37.96 -40.19
N ARG A 4 20.75 -38.66 -39.10
CA ARG A 4 21.97 -38.56 -38.25
C ARG A 4 21.67 -37.98 -36.85
N ILE A 5 21.67 -38.67 -35.70
CA ILE A 5 22.43 -39.82 -35.10
C ILE A 5 23.96 -39.63 -35.12
N PHE A 6 24.55 -39.38 -33.93
CA PHE A 6 25.80 -39.91 -33.34
C PHE A 6 25.72 -39.60 -31.81
N ILE A 7 25.58 -40.57 -30.88
CA ILE A 7 26.62 -41.43 -30.22
C ILE A 7 27.72 -40.58 -29.54
N ALA A 8 28.26 -40.78 -28.32
CA ALA A 8 28.03 -41.47 -27.04
C ALA A 8 29.42 -41.52 -26.34
N ALA A 9 29.47 -41.49 -24.99
CA ALA A 9 30.57 -41.97 -24.11
C ALA A 9 31.92 -41.19 -24.17
N ALA A 10 32.84 -41.14 -23.20
CA ALA A 10 33.11 -41.77 -21.90
C ALA A 10 34.10 -40.82 -21.12
N LEU A 11 33.98 -40.63 -19.80
CA LEU A 11 34.79 -41.23 -18.72
C LEU A 11 36.33 -40.98 -18.76
N ALA A 12 36.89 -40.32 -17.74
CA ALA A 12 38.14 -40.72 -17.06
C ALA A 12 38.48 -39.84 -15.84
N LEU A 13 38.73 -40.52 -14.71
CA LEU A 13 39.38 -40.08 -13.47
C LEU A 13 40.85 -39.68 -13.70
N LEU A 14 41.41 -38.79 -12.86
CA LEU A 14 42.73 -39.03 -12.26
C LEU A 14 42.88 -38.35 -10.89
N VAL A 15 43.52 -39.07 -9.98
CA VAL A 15 43.83 -38.75 -8.57
C VAL A 15 45.36 -38.66 -8.43
N VAL A 16 45.83 -37.99 -7.37
CA VAL A 16 47.09 -38.22 -6.59
C VAL A 16 48.20 -37.15 -6.71
N ALA A 17 48.20 -36.27 -5.69
CA ALA A 17 49.21 -36.02 -4.62
C ALA A 17 50.65 -35.47 -4.85
N ALA A 18 50.99 -34.61 -3.86
CA ALA A 18 52.28 -34.45 -3.14
C ALA A 18 53.45 -33.73 -3.88
N ALA A 19 54.36 -32.98 -3.25
CA ALA A 19 54.57 -32.43 -1.91
C ALA A 19 55.83 -31.52 -1.94
N ALA A 20 56.09 -30.84 -0.82
CA ALA A 20 57.38 -30.32 -0.33
C ALA A 20 57.90 -29.02 -0.96
N CYS A 21 58.64 -28.14 -0.28
CA CYS A 21 59.00 -27.90 1.12
C CYS A 21 59.73 -26.54 1.11
N ASN A 22 59.63 -25.73 2.17
CA ASN A 22 60.82 -25.03 2.67
C ASN A 22 60.58 -24.52 4.10
N GLY A 23 61.36 -25.09 5.02
CA GLY A 23 61.45 -24.67 6.39
C GLY A 23 62.38 -23.47 6.56
N ARG A 24 62.12 -22.70 7.61
CA ARG A 24 63.17 -21.98 8.35
C ARG A 24 62.94 -22.18 9.84
N THR A 25 64.00 -22.68 10.47
CA THR A 25 64.19 -22.92 11.88
C THR A 25 64.36 -21.60 12.63
N SER A 26 63.75 -21.48 13.81
CA SER A 26 64.09 -20.47 14.81
C SER A 26 64.31 -21.17 16.14
N THR A 27 65.54 -21.11 16.62
CA THR A 27 66.02 -21.64 17.89
C THR A 27 65.40 -20.87 19.08
N ARG A 28 64.82 -21.61 20.04
CA ARG A 28 64.38 -21.11 21.35
C ARG A 28 65.58 -20.96 22.28
N ASN A 29 65.74 -19.78 22.87
CA ASN A 29 66.45 -19.61 24.15
C ASN A 29 65.43 -19.62 25.30
N PRO A 30 65.74 -20.21 26.47
CA PRO A 30 64.84 -20.22 27.62
C PRO A 30 64.80 -18.85 28.32
N ALA A 31 63.58 -18.42 28.70
CA ALA A 31 63.32 -17.17 29.41
C ALA A 31 63.71 -17.29 30.91
N PRO A 32 64.15 -16.18 31.55
CA PRO A 32 64.51 -16.17 32.96
C PRO A 32 63.27 -16.18 33.88
N ALA A 33 63.46 -16.70 35.10
CA ALA A 33 62.42 -16.89 36.10
C ALA A 33 61.80 -15.56 36.59
N PRO A 34 60.50 -15.54 36.98
CA PRO A 34 59.83 -14.34 37.44
C PRO A 34 60.29 -13.91 38.83
N VAL A 35 60.50 -12.60 39.00
CA VAL A 35 60.73 -11.94 40.28
C VAL A 35 59.42 -11.86 41.06
N THR A 36 59.43 -12.25 42.33
CA THR A 36 58.31 -12.13 43.27
C THR A 36 57.99 -10.66 43.57
N PRO A 37 56.73 -10.20 43.42
CA PRO A 37 56.31 -8.89 43.91
C PRO A 37 56.15 -8.91 45.43
N ILE A 38 56.54 -7.81 46.07
CA ILE A 38 56.32 -7.54 47.50
C ILE A 38 54.84 -7.16 47.67
N THR A 39 54.13 -7.89 48.54
CA THR A 39 52.70 -7.68 48.84
C THR A 39 52.53 -6.54 49.85
N GLU A 40 51.87 -5.44 49.46
CA GLU A 40 51.30 -4.47 50.40
C GLU A 40 49.99 -5.01 51.01
N PRO A 41 49.68 -4.71 52.29
CA PRO A 41 48.43 -5.14 52.91
C PRO A 41 47.22 -4.40 52.31
N ALA A 42 46.22 -5.18 51.89
CA ALA A 42 44.95 -4.67 51.38
C ALA A 42 44.14 -3.95 52.49
N GLY A 43 43.70 -2.72 52.20
CA GLY A 43 42.69 -2.02 53.01
C GLY A 43 41.32 -2.69 52.92
N PRO A 44 40.39 -2.39 53.85
CA PRO A 44 39.09 -3.05 53.93
C PRO A 44 38.24 -2.79 52.68
N THR A 45 37.71 -3.87 52.09
CA THR A 45 36.80 -3.85 50.94
C THR A 45 35.48 -3.17 51.32
N PRO A 46 34.99 -2.18 50.56
CA PRO A 46 33.66 -1.61 50.80
C PRO A 46 32.57 -2.66 50.53
N PRO A 47 31.43 -2.62 51.26
CA PRO A 47 30.37 -3.59 51.09
C PRO A 47 29.75 -3.53 49.68
N PRO A 48 29.20 -4.65 49.18
CA PRO A 48 28.58 -4.70 47.86
C PRO A 48 27.37 -3.77 47.82
N VAL A 49 27.36 -2.85 46.83
CA VAL A 49 26.21 -2.00 46.54
C VAL A 49 25.12 -2.87 45.93
N ILE A 50 24.10 -3.18 46.74
CA ILE A 50 22.87 -3.81 46.24
C ILE A 50 22.16 -2.78 45.36
N ALA A 51 22.19 -3.00 44.04
CA ALA A 51 21.44 -2.18 43.11
C ALA A 51 19.94 -2.32 43.40
N THR A 52 19.29 -1.20 43.69
CA THR A 52 17.84 -1.13 43.81
C THR A 52 17.17 -1.55 42.50
N PRO A 53 16.05 -2.31 42.53
CA PRO A 53 15.31 -2.64 41.33
C PRO A 53 14.85 -1.36 40.64
N VAL A 54 15.26 -1.18 39.39
CA VAL A 54 14.77 -0.09 38.54
C VAL A 54 13.29 -0.34 38.30
N ALA A 55 12.43 0.58 38.75
CA ALA A 55 11.00 0.52 38.48
C ALA A 55 10.76 0.44 36.96
N PRO A 56 9.78 -0.35 36.47
CA PRO A 56 9.48 -0.41 35.05
C PRO A 56 9.14 0.99 34.54
N THR A 57 9.83 1.42 33.50
CA THR A 57 9.57 2.69 32.82
C THR A 57 8.09 2.75 32.45
N PRO A 58 7.37 3.85 32.78
CA PRO A 58 6.00 4.05 32.32
C PRO A 58 5.93 3.85 30.80
N PRO A 59 4.86 3.23 30.26
CA PRO A 59 4.69 3.13 28.82
C PRO A 59 4.79 4.53 28.21
N GLU A 60 5.66 4.67 27.21
CA GLU A 60 5.85 5.91 26.48
C GLU A 60 4.48 6.39 25.96
N PRO A 61 4.13 7.68 26.13
CA PRO A 61 2.89 8.21 25.56
C PRO A 61 2.86 7.92 24.06
N PRO A 62 1.68 7.63 23.48
CA PRO A 62 1.59 7.42 22.04
C PRO A 62 2.18 8.63 21.31
N PRO A 63 2.98 8.42 20.25
CA PRO A 63 3.58 9.52 19.51
C PRO A 63 2.47 10.47 19.04
N PRO A 64 2.71 11.78 19.08
CA PRO A 64 1.70 12.75 18.69
C PRO A 64 1.19 12.44 17.28
N PRO A 65 -0.10 12.71 16.99
CA PRO A 65 -0.61 12.58 15.63
C PRO A 65 0.28 13.40 14.67
N PRO A 66 0.44 12.98 13.41
CA PRO A 66 1.33 13.66 12.46
C PRO A 66 1.04 15.16 12.46
N ALA A 67 2.09 15.99 12.62
CA ALA A 67 2.00 17.42 12.89
C ALA A 67 1.41 18.30 11.74
N ASP A 68 0.77 17.69 10.73
CA ASP A 68 0.34 18.32 9.49
C ASP A 68 -1.17 18.19 9.23
N LEU A 69 -2.01 18.15 10.27
CA LEU A 69 -3.45 18.05 10.06
C LEU A 69 -3.99 19.32 9.36
N PRO A 70 -4.71 19.19 8.23
CA PRO A 70 -5.35 20.33 7.61
C PRO A 70 -6.41 20.95 8.54
N ASP A 71 -6.52 22.27 8.53
CA ASP A 71 -7.64 22.96 9.17
C ASP A 71 -8.99 22.62 8.49
N ALA A 72 -10.10 23.03 9.12
CA ALA A 72 -11.43 22.71 8.62
C ALA A 72 -11.71 23.25 7.21
N ALA A 73 -11.15 24.41 6.84
CA ALA A 73 -11.34 24.99 5.52
C ALA A 73 -10.56 24.21 4.45
N ALA A 74 -9.32 23.81 4.77
CA ALA A 74 -8.52 22.94 3.95
C ALA A 74 -9.19 21.57 3.78
N VAL A 75 -9.72 20.97 4.84
CA VAL A 75 -10.49 19.70 4.76
C VAL A 75 -11.68 19.84 3.82
N ALA A 76 -12.50 20.90 3.97
CA ALA A 76 -13.66 21.13 3.11
C ALA A 76 -13.27 21.32 1.63
N LYS A 77 -12.12 21.95 1.36
CA LYS A 77 -11.58 22.11 0.01
C LYS A 77 -11.04 20.80 -0.57
N TRP A 78 -10.28 20.04 0.22
CA TRP A 78 -9.60 18.82 -0.22
C TRP A 78 -10.55 17.62 -0.36
N TYR A 79 -11.65 17.60 0.39
CA TYR A 79 -12.62 16.51 0.44
C TYR A 79 -14.06 17.07 0.31
N PRO A 80 -14.45 17.55 -0.89
CA PRO A 80 -15.65 18.37 -1.10
C PRO A 80 -16.96 17.58 -1.22
N TRP A 81 -16.93 16.27 -0.99
CA TRP A 81 -18.12 15.43 -1.05
C TRP A 81 -18.92 15.48 0.26
N PRO A 82 -20.21 15.06 0.24
CA PRO A 82 -20.99 14.91 1.46
C PRO A 82 -20.32 13.93 2.42
N ARG A 83 -20.18 14.34 3.68
CA ARG A 83 -19.57 13.56 4.77
C ARG A 83 -20.61 13.20 5.81
N SER A 84 -20.47 12.03 6.40
CA SER A 84 -21.38 11.50 7.42
C SER A 84 -20.84 11.70 8.84
N ALA A 85 -19.52 11.74 9.02
CA ALA A 85 -18.91 11.93 10.33
C ALA A 85 -19.11 13.37 10.84
N ALA A 86 -19.52 13.51 12.10
CA ALA A 86 -19.73 14.81 12.73
C ALA A 86 -18.43 15.61 12.93
N ALA A 87 -17.31 14.90 13.11
CA ALA A 87 -15.98 15.49 13.28
C ALA A 87 -15.01 14.89 12.25
N TYR A 88 -14.02 15.68 11.85
CA TYR A 88 -12.95 15.21 10.98
C TYR A 88 -11.92 14.43 11.80
N GLU A 89 -11.70 13.18 11.41
CA GLU A 89 -10.55 12.37 11.78
C GLU A 89 -9.86 11.92 10.49
N SER A 90 -8.54 12.11 10.42
CA SER A 90 -7.76 11.63 9.27
C SER A 90 -7.46 10.13 9.37
N LEU A 91 -7.28 9.48 8.22
CA LEU A 91 -6.78 8.12 8.14
C LEU A 91 -5.46 7.92 8.90
N ALA A 92 -4.52 8.86 8.81
CA ALA A 92 -3.23 8.77 9.48
C ALA A 92 -3.36 8.83 11.00
N GLN A 93 -4.32 9.60 11.53
CA GLN A 93 -4.68 9.54 12.95
C GLN A 93 -5.24 8.17 13.33
N ARG A 94 -6.19 7.64 12.54
CA ARG A 94 -6.84 6.35 12.82
C ARG A 94 -5.88 5.16 12.81
N THR A 95 -4.82 5.25 12.01
CA THR A 95 -3.81 4.19 11.86
C THR A 95 -2.55 4.43 12.70
N ASN A 96 -2.56 5.43 13.58
CA ASN A 96 -1.47 5.74 14.49
C ASN A 96 -1.51 4.85 15.76
N PRO A 97 -0.36 4.49 16.36
CA PRO A 97 1.00 4.60 15.80
C PRO A 97 1.25 3.60 14.66
N PRO A 98 2.26 3.83 13.80
CA PRO A 98 2.81 2.74 12.99
C PRO A 98 3.33 1.61 13.91
N PRO A 99 3.57 0.40 13.37
CA PRO A 99 4.06 -0.71 14.17
C PRO A 99 5.38 -0.36 14.88
N LYS A 100 5.63 -0.98 16.04
CA LYS A 100 6.82 -0.71 16.84
C LYS A 100 8.10 -0.90 16.01
N GLY A 101 8.99 0.10 16.04
CA GLY A 101 10.25 0.08 15.27
C GLY A 101 10.11 0.54 13.82
N PHE A 102 8.92 0.99 13.39
CA PHE A 102 8.68 1.58 12.08
C PHE A 102 8.44 3.09 12.19
N SER A 103 8.88 3.82 11.18
CA SER A 103 8.57 5.24 10.98
C SER A 103 7.84 5.42 9.66
N ARG A 104 6.80 6.25 9.64
CA ARG A 104 6.11 6.59 8.40
C ARG A 104 7.08 7.23 7.42
N VAL A 105 7.03 6.83 6.15
CA VAL A 105 7.79 7.49 5.09
C VAL A 105 7.29 8.93 4.94
N PRO A 106 8.15 9.96 4.83
CA PRO A 106 7.70 11.35 4.68
C PRO A 106 6.79 11.53 3.46
N ALA A 107 5.75 12.36 3.58
CA ALA A 107 4.90 12.76 2.46
C ALA A 107 4.80 14.29 2.42
N ALA A 108 5.17 14.89 1.30
CA ALA A 108 5.13 16.34 1.14
C ALA A 108 3.69 16.86 1.25
N ILE A 109 3.47 17.95 1.98
CA ILE A 109 2.16 18.59 2.14
C ILE A 109 1.55 18.88 0.76
N GLY A 110 0.27 18.51 0.59
CA GLY A 110 -0.44 18.68 -0.68
C GLY A 110 -0.08 17.68 -1.79
N SER A 111 0.85 16.75 -1.56
CA SER A 111 1.08 15.62 -2.47
C SER A 111 -0.05 14.59 -2.40
N TYR A 112 -0.13 13.68 -3.38
CA TYR A 112 -1.14 12.61 -3.36
C TYR A 112 -0.99 11.69 -2.14
N ALA A 113 0.25 11.37 -1.77
CA ALA A 113 0.53 10.57 -0.59
C ALA A 113 0.07 11.24 0.71
N TRP A 114 0.31 12.55 0.83
CA TRP A 114 -0.19 13.34 1.97
C TRP A 114 -1.72 13.41 1.96
N TRP A 115 -2.35 13.64 0.80
CA TRP A 115 -3.80 13.70 0.68
C TRP A 115 -4.49 12.38 1.01
N LEU A 116 -3.91 11.23 0.63
CA LEU A 116 -4.45 9.92 0.99
C LEU A 116 -4.38 9.63 2.49
N ARG A 117 -3.28 10.01 3.15
CA ARG A 117 -3.13 9.95 4.61
C ARG A 117 -4.13 10.80 5.37
N HIS A 118 -4.66 11.85 4.73
CA HIS A 118 -5.59 12.79 5.34
C HIS A 118 -7.04 12.55 4.92
N LEU A 119 -7.35 11.44 4.23
CA LEU A 119 -8.72 11.05 3.94
C LEU A 119 -9.57 11.05 5.21
N PRO A 120 -10.77 11.66 5.20
CA PRO A 120 -11.67 11.62 6.34
C PRO A 120 -12.15 10.19 6.58
N VAL A 121 -12.24 9.76 7.83
CA VAL A 121 -12.78 8.44 8.19
C VAL A 121 -14.04 8.58 9.04
N LEU A 122 -14.91 7.58 8.95
CA LEU A 122 -16.05 7.42 9.83
C LEU A 122 -15.61 7.08 11.26
N ALA A 123 -16.51 7.29 12.23
CA ALA A 123 -16.26 6.96 13.63
C ALA A 123 -15.87 5.48 13.82
N PRO A 124 -15.06 5.14 14.83
CA PRO A 124 -14.69 3.75 15.10
C PRO A 124 -15.92 2.87 15.32
N GLY A 125 -15.93 1.68 14.69
CA GLY A 125 -16.99 0.70 14.86
C GLY A 125 -18.19 0.88 13.93
N GLU A 126 -18.25 1.95 13.12
CA GLU A 126 -19.27 2.09 12.08
C GLU A 126 -19.32 0.84 11.18
N PRO A 127 -20.51 0.34 10.82
CA PRO A 127 -20.62 -0.85 10.00
C PRO A 127 -20.33 -0.54 8.53
N LEU A 128 -19.67 -1.49 7.86
CA LEU A 128 -19.47 -1.44 6.42
C LEU A 128 -20.82 -1.59 5.69
N ARG A 129 -21.11 -0.71 4.74
CA ARG A 129 -22.36 -0.72 3.97
C ARG A 129 -22.12 -0.93 2.48
N TYR A 130 -23.14 -1.48 1.82
CA TYR A 130 -23.27 -1.44 0.37
C TYR A 130 -23.81 -0.08 -0.08
N HIS A 131 -23.71 0.20 -1.38
CA HIS A 131 -24.27 1.38 -2.04
C HIS A 131 -25.77 1.64 -1.78
N ASP A 132 -26.56 0.62 -1.43
CA ASP A 132 -27.98 0.73 -1.10
C ASP A 132 -28.24 1.04 0.39
N GLY A 133 -27.16 1.14 1.20
CA GLY A 133 -27.20 1.38 2.63
C GLY A 133 -27.35 0.12 3.49
N SER A 134 -27.54 -1.05 2.89
CA SER A 134 -27.59 -2.32 3.62
C SER A 134 -26.21 -2.70 4.17
N LEU A 135 -26.19 -3.47 5.26
CA LEU A 135 -24.95 -3.85 5.93
C LEU A 135 -24.25 -4.97 5.18
N VAL A 136 -22.92 -4.87 5.01
CA VAL A 136 -22.11 -5.98 4.49
C VAL A 136 -22.02 -7.08 5.56
N PRO A 137 -22.50 -8.31 5.29
CA PRO A 137 -22.46 -9.39 6.26
C PRO A 137 -21.03 -9.67 6.72
N ARG A 138 -20.81 -9.62 8.04
CA ARG A 138 -19.48 -9.79 8.68
C ARG A 138 -18.42 -8.78 8.20
N GLY A 139 -18.79 -7.67 7.55
CA GLY A 139 -17.85 -6.69 7.00
C GLY A 139 -16.81 -6.18 8.01
N ASN A 140 -17.25 -5.86 9.23
CA ASN A 140 -16.35 -5.34 10.29
C ASN A 140 -15.30 -6.35 10.77
N SER A 141 -15.42 -7.63 10.42
CA SER A 141 -14.42 -8.65 10.77
C SER A 141 -13.08 -8.41 10.07
N GLY A 142 -13.09 -7.85 8.86
CA GLY A 142 -11.89 -7.59 8.05
C GLY A 142 -11.58 -6.12 7.81
N VAL A 143 -12.24 -5.21 8.54
CA VAL A 143 -12.09 -3.75 8.38
C VAL A 143 -11.59 -3.09 9.67
N THR A 144 -10.66 -2.15 9.57
CA THR A 144 -10.18 -1.32 10.69
C THR A 144 -10.71 0.11 10.66
N ALA A 145 -11.00 0.64 9.48
CA ALA A 145 -11.57 1.96 9.28
C ALA A 145 -12.39 2.02 7.99
N ILE A 146 -13.39 2.89 7.95
CA ILE A 146 -14.16 3.21 6.75
C ILE A 146 -13.86 4.66 6.38
N VAL A 147 -13.45 4.90 5.14
CA VAL A 147 -13.24 6.25 4.63
C VAL A 147 -14.61 6.88 4.40
N ASP A 148 -14.81 8.08 4.92
CA ASP A 148 -16.05 8.85 4.79
C ASP A 148 -16.11 9.49 3.39
N LEU A 149 -16.27 8.63 2.38
CA LEU A 149 -16.44 8.93 0.96
C LEU A 149 -17.80 8.35 0.53
N ASP A 150 -18.70 9.18 0.00
CA ASP A 150 -20.01 8.69 -0.42
C ASP A 150 -19.88 7.67 -1.56
N THR A 151 -20.50 6.50 -1.43
CA THR A 151 -20.47 5.45 -2.45
C THR A 151 -21.42 5.74 -3.63
N GLY A 152 -22.38 6.65 -3.43
CA GLY A 152 -23.53 6.84 -4.31
C GLY A 152 -24.61 5.80 -4.04
N ARG A 153 -25.75 5.91 -4.76
CA ARG A 153 -26.95 5.08 -4.54
C ARG A 153 -27.14 3.98 -5.57
N ARG A 154 -26.16 3.77 -6.45
CA ARG A 154 -26.18 2.75 -7.51
C ARG A 154 -24.99 1.83 -7.34
N ASP A 155 -25.15 0.56 -7.68
CA ASP A 155 -24.05 -0.40 -7.74
C ASP A 155 -23.16 -0.06 -8.93
N LEU A 156 -22.28 0.92 -8.72
CA LEU A 156 -21.47 1.50 -9.79
C LEU A 156 -20.05 1.81 -9.33
N GLN A 157 -19.86 2.42 -8.16
CA GLN A 157 -18.52 2.72 -7.66
C GLN A 157 -17.88 1.48 -7.01
N GLN A 158 -17.41 0.55 -7.83
CA GLN A 158 -16.81 -0.71 -7.38
C GLN A 158 -15.31 -0.56 -7.10
N CYS A 159 -14.61 -1.68 -6.89
CA CYS A 159 -13.21 -1.71 -6.42
C CYS A 159 -12.27 -0.75 -7.18
N MET A 160 -12.22 -0.82 -8.51
CA MET A 160 -11.37 0.05 -9.33
C MET A 160 -11.86 1.49 -9.40
N ASP A 161 -13.17 1.70 -9.34
CA ASP A 161 -13.81 3.00 -9.49
C ASP A 161 -13.54 3.91 -8.30
N VAL A 162 -13.46 3.33 -7.10
CA VAL A 162 -13.03 4.04 -5.90
C VAL A 162 -11.61 4.60 -6.09
N LEU A 163 -10.69 3.80 -6.64
CA LEU A 163 -9.30 4.23 -6.91
C LEU A 163 -9.24 5.36 -7.95
N ILE A 164 -10.03 5.23 -9.03
CA ILE A 164 -10.19 6.28 -10.05
C ILE A 164 -10.71 7.55 -9.39
N ARG A 165 -11.72 7.45 -8.54
CA ARG A 165 -12.31 8.59 -7.83
C ARG A 165 -11.29 9.27 -6.93
N LEU A 166 -10.58 8.53 -6.07
CA LEU A 166 -9.55 9.10 -5.19
C LEU A 166 -8.52 9.90 -5.99
N ARG A 167 -8.04 9.33 -7.10
CA ARG A 167 -7.06 10.00 -7.96
C ARG A 167 -7.63 11.26 -8.62
N ALA A 168 -8.85 11.18 -9.15
CA ALA A 168 -9.50 12.30 -9.82
C ALA A 168 -9.81 13.45 -8.86
N GLU A 169 -10.32 13.14 -7.67
CA GLU A 169 -10.63 14.11 -6.61
C GLU A 169 -9.36 14.83 -6.15
N TYR A 170 -8.28 14.10 -5.88
CA TYR A 170 -7.00 14.70 -5.55
C TYR A 170 -6.51 15.66 -6.65
N LEU A 171 -6.47 15.19 -7.90
CA LEU A 171 -6.00 16.00 -9.02
C LEU A 171 -6.85 17.26 -9.20
N ARG A 172 -8.16 17.17 -8.98
CA ARG A 172 -9.05 18.32 -9.02
C ARG A 172 -8.79 19.29 -7.88
N ALA A 173 -8.74 18.81 -6.64
CA ALA A 173 -8.51 19.64 -5.46
C ALA A 173 -7.11 20.30 -5.47
N ALA A 174 -6.12 19.65 -6.09
CA ALA A 174 -4.77 20.17 -6.29
C ALA A 174 -4.66 21.14 -7.48
N GLY A 175 -5.74 21.43 -8.21
CA GLY A 175 -5.71 22.30 -9.41
C GLY A 175 -4.99 21.68 -10.62
N LEU A 176 -4.81 20.36 -10.62
CA LEU A 176 -4.13 19.57 -11.66
C LEU A 176 -5.13 18.92 -12.62
N GLU A 177 -6.28 19.55 -12.85
CA GLU A 177 -7.42 18.98 -13.60
C GLU A 177 -7.07 18.50 -15.02
N ARG A 178 -6.10 19.13 -15.68
CA ARG A 178 -5.61 18.72 -17.02
C ARG A 178 -4.98 17.34 -17.03
N ARG A 179 -4.60 16.80 -15.86
CA ARG A 179 -4.06 15.44 -15.70
C ARG A 179 -5.15 14.41 -15.43
N ILE A 180 -6.40 14.80 -15.21
CA ILE A 180 -7.47 13.84 -14.93
C ILE A 180 -7.78 13.08 -16.22
N SER A 181 -7.24 11.88 -16.31
CA SER A 181 -7.41 11.00 -17.46
C SER A 181 -7.15 9.56 -17.09
N PHE A 182 -8.08 8.68 -17.45
CA PHE A 182 -8.06 7.28 -17.07
C PHE A 182 -8.23 6.39 -18.29
N ARG A 183 -7.64 5.20 -18.24
CA ARG A 183 -7.87 4.16 -19.24
C ARG A 183 -9.35 3.82 -19.31
N TYR A 184 -9.85 3.61 -20.51
CA TYR A 184 -11.21 3.12 -20.75
C TYR A 184 -11.24 2.17 -21.96
N THR A 185 -12.42 1.65 -22.27
CA THR A 185 -12.68 0.73 -23.39
C THR A 185 -11.96 1.15 -24.69
N GLY A 186 -11.43 0.17 -25.41
CA GLY A 186 -10.67 0.39 -26.65
C GLY A 186 -9.21 0.81 -26.45
N GLY A 187 -8.67 0.71 -25.23
CA GLY A 187 -7.26 1.01 -24.92
C GLY A 187 -6.92 2.50 -24.88
N ARG A 188 -7.94 3.35 -24.87
CA ARG A 188 -7.83 4.82 -24.93
C ARG A 188 -7.82 5.41 -23.53
N TYR A 189 -7.55 6.71 -23.45
CA TYR A 189 -7.70 7.50 -22.24
C TYR A 189 -8.88 8.46 -22.39
N PHE A 190 -9.77 8.47 -21.40
CA PHE A 190 -10.89 9.43 -21.33
C PHE A 190 -10.54 10.53 -20.33
N SER A 191 -10.34 11.75 -20.83
CA SER A 191 -9.94 12.88 -19.99
C SER A 191 -11.12 13.71 -19.51
N TRP A 192 -10.99 14.29 -18.31
CA TRP A 192 -11.91 15.28 -17.79
C TRP A 192 -12.01 16.50 -18.73
N SER A 193 -10.89 16.95 -19.32
CA SER A 193 -10.91 18.05 -20.29
C SER A 193 -11.73 17.76 -21.55
N SER A 194 -11.78 16.50 -22.01
CA SER A 194 -12.68 16.07 -23.09
C SER A 194 -14.15 16.16 -22.65
N TRP A 195 -14.45 15.69 -21.44
CA TRP A 195 -15.80 15.78 -20.88
C TRP A 195 -16.25 17.23 -20.69
N GLN A 196 -15.38 18.09 -20.17
CA GLN A 196 -15.64 19.52 -20.01
C GLN A 196 -16.01 20.16 -21.33
N LYS A 197 -15.42 19.75 -22.46
CA LYS A 197 -15.75 20.24 -23.81
C LYS A 197 -17.03 19.64 -24.40
N GLY A 198 -17.79 18.87 -23.63
CA GLY A 198 -19.05 18.28 -24.07
C GLY A 198 -18.93 16.97 -24.83
N LEU A 199 -17.72 16.38 -24.91
CA LEU A 199 -17.53 15.09 -25.55
C LEU A 199 -18.01 13.96 -24.65
N ARG A 200 -18.77 13.01 -25.21
CA ARG A 200 -19.32 11.85 -24.50
C ARG A 200 -19.07 10.56 -25.30
N PRO A 201 -18.93 9.41 -24.64
CA PRO A 201 -18.87 8.11 -25.30
C PRO A 201 -20.08 7.87 -26.21
N ASP A 202 -19.82 7.34 -27.39
CA ASP A 202 -20.85 6.89 -28.32
C ASP A 202 -21.08 5.38 -28.22
N ARG A 203 -22.16 5.01 -27.54
CA ARG A 203 -22.51 3.62 -27.22
C ARG A 203 -22.95 2.79 -28.42
N THR A 204 -23.12 3.42 -29.59
CA THR A 204 -23.36 2.74 -30.86
C THR A 204 -22.07 2.22 -31.49
N THR A 205 -20.91 2.68 -31.00
CA THR A 205 -19.58 2.28 -31.49
C THR A 205 -18.94 1.27 -30.53
N PRO A 206 -18.30 0.20 -31.04
CA PRO A 206 -17.69 -0.82 -30.19
C PRO A 206 -16.48 -0.29 -29.38
N ASP A 207 -15.86 0.80 -29.83
CA ASP A 207 -14.71 1.44 -29.20
C ASP A 207 -15.06 2.70 -28.38
N LEU A 208 -16.35 2.96 -28.14
CA LEU A 208 -16.86 4.08 -27.35
C LEU A 208 -16.20 5.42 -27.75
N LYS A 209 -16.25 5.76 -29.05
CA LYS A 209 -15.69 7.01 -29.57
C LYS A 209 -16.32 8.22 -28.87
N LEU A 210 -15.50 9.21 -28.56
CA LEU A 210 -15.98 10.46 -27.98
C LEU A 210 -16.56 11.35 -29.08
N VAL A 211 -17.82 11.75 -28.94
CA VAL A 211 -18.52 12.65 -29.86
C VAL A 211 -19.16 13.81 -29.11
N PRO A 212 -19.34 15.00 -29.73
CA PRO A 212 -19.99 16.13 -29.07
C PRO A 212 -21.46 15.81 -28.76
N LYS A 213 -21.84 15.85 -27.47
CA LYS A 213 -23.24 15.61 -27.02
C LYS A 213 -23.73 16.59 -25.96
N ALA A 214 -22.88 17.49 -25.46
CA ALA A 214 -23.24 18.44 -24.42
C ALA A 214 -22.50 19.78 -24.60
N ALA A 215 -22.95 20.81 -23.89
CA ALA A 215 -22.23 22.07 -23.77
C ALA A 215 -21.03 21.96 -22.80
N TRP A 216 -20.19 23.01 -22.76
CA TRP A 216 -19.08 23.04 -21.82
C TRP A 216 -19.56 23.11 -20.37
N SER A 217 -18.95 22.36 -19.45
CA SER A 217 -19.26 22.45 -18.02
C SER A 217 -18.15 21.91 -17.13
N ASP A 218 -17.80 22.67 -16.09
CA ASP A 218 -16.81 22.34 -15.06
C ASP A 218 -17.44 22.11 -13.67
N SER A 219 -18.76 22.13 -13.55
CA SER A 219 -19.45 22.01 -12.26
C SER A 219 -19.15 20.69 -11.52
N ARG A 220 -19.34 20.67 -10.20
CA ARG A 220 -19.23 19.45 -9.39
C ARG A 220 -20.15 18.34 -9.90
N GLY A 221 -21.37 18.67 -10.32
CA GLY A 221 -22.30 17.71 -10.92
C GLY A 221 -21.80 17.14 -12.25
N SER A 222 -21.23 18.00 -13.12
CA SER A 222 -20.61 17.57 -14.38
C SER A 222 -19.44 16.62 -14.12
N PHE A 223 -18.62 16.89 -13.11
CA PHE A 223 -17.51 16.04 -12.70
C PHE A 223 -17.95 14.68 -12.21
N MET A 224 -18.99 14.63 -11.37
CA MET A 224 -19.56 13.35 -10.95
C MET A 224 -20.18 12.59 -12.13
N GLY A 225 -20.76 13.29 -13.12
CA GLY A 225 -21.23 12.67 -14.36
C GLY A 225 -20.10 12.05 -15.19
N TYR A 226 -18.94 12.72 -15.25
CA TYR A 226 -17.72 12.18 -15.87
C TYR A 226 -17.26 10.90 -15.17
N LEU A 227 -17.14 10.93 -13.85
CA LEU A 227 -16.73 9.78 -13.05
C LEU A 227 -17.72 8.60 -13.18
N GLN A 228 -19.02 8.85 -13.06
CA GLN A 228 -20.03 7.80 -13.22
C GLN A 228 -20.04 7.19 -14.62
N THR A 229 -19.75 7.98 -15.66
CA THR A 229 -19.59 7.45 -17.02
C THR A 229 -18.36 6.57 -17.10
N LEU A 230 -17.24 7.00 -16.53
CA LEU A 230 -16.03 6.19 -16.44
C LEU A 230 -16.29 4.87 -15.71
N PHE A 231 -16.95 4.89 -14.55
CA PHE A 231 -17.22 3.69 -13.74
C PHE A 231 -18.02 2.64 -14.51
N TYR A 232 -18.89 3.08 -15.42
CA TYR A 232 -19.63 2.16 -16.28
C TYR A 232 -18.79 1.61 -17.43
N ASP A 233 -17.92 2.45 -18.02
CA ASP A 233 -17.22 2.16 -19.28
C ASP A 233 -15.78 1.63 -19.08
N THR A 234 -15.32 1.49 -17.83
CA THR A 234 -13.98 1.00 -17.47
C THR A 234 -14.02 -0.01 -16.31
N GLY A 235 -12.84 -0.49 -15.89
CA GLY A 235 -12.72 -1.43 -14.77
C GLY A 235 -11.31 -2.04 -14.69
N THR A 236 -11.15 -3.07 -13.86
CA THR A 236 -9.85 -3.74 -13.64
C THR A 236 -9.19 -4.25 -14.92
N MET A 237 -9.97 -4.75 -15.90
CA MET A 237 -9.47 -5.13 -17.23
C MET A 237 -8.72 -4.02 -17.96
N HIS A 238 -9.14 -2.78 -17.80
CA HIS A 238 -8.55 -1.64 -18.49
C HIS A 238 -7.32 -1.12 -17.74
N HIS A 239 -7.33 -1.21 -16.41
CA HIS A 239 -6.28 -0.68 -15.55
C HIS A 239 -5.12 -1.65 -15.26
N GLN A 240 -5.24 -2.93 -15.61
CA GLN A 240 -4.11 -3.89 -15.55
C GLN A 240 -2.91 -3.47 -16.42
N ASN A 241 -3.12 -2.58 -17.40
CA ASN A 241 -2.10 -2.06 -18.33
C ASN A 241 -1.62 -0.65 -17.97
N GLU A 242 -1.94 -0.12 -16.79
CA GLU A 242 -1.26 1.07 -16.28
C GLU A 242 0.25 0.82 -16.12
N PRO A 243 1.09 1.86 -15.98
CA PRO A 243 2.51 1.68 -15.70
C PRO A 243 2.77 0.69 -14.54
N ALA A 244 3.60 -0.32 -14.81
CA ALA A 244 4.09 -1.24 -13.79
C ALA A 244 5.06 -0.53 -12.85
N VAL A 245 5.04 -0.93 -11.57
CA VAL A 245 5.95 -0.41 -10.55
C VAL A 245 6.79 -1.57 -10.02
N ALA A 246 8.10 -1.37 -9.94
CA ALA A 246 8.98 -2.38 -9.36
C ALA A 246 8.72 -2.50 -7.84
N PRO A 247 8.83 -3.68 -7.22
CA PRO A 247 8.59 -3.85 -5.79
C PRO A 247 9.40 -2.90 -4.90
N ALA A 248 10.61 -2.54 -5.30
CA ALA A 248 11.47 -1.58 -4.59
C ALA A 248 10.95 -0.13 -4.63
N GLU A 249 10.14 0.22 -5.63
CA GLU A 249 9.62 1.57 -5.89
C GLU A 249 8.18 1.79 -5.35
N LEU A 250 7.64 0.79 -4.63
CA LEU A 250 6.34 0.86 -3.99
C LEU A 250 6.19 2.16 -3.19
N ALA A 251 5.14 2.91 -3.50
CA ALA A 251 4.81 4.17 -2.86
C ALA A 251 3.31 4.25 -2.51
N ILE A 252 2.99 5.22 -1.65
CA ILE A 252 1.60 5.57 -1.33
C ILE A 252 0.90 6.07 -2.60
N GLY A 253 -0.29 5.54 -2.86
CA GLY A 253 -1.07 5.80 -4.06
C GLY A 253 -0.87 4.79 -5.19
N ASP A 254 0.09 3.87 -5.05
CA ASP A 254 0.17 2.69 -5.91
C ASP A 254 -0.95 1.71 -5.56
N PHE A 255 -1.31 0.87 -6.52
CA PHE A 255 -2.40 -0.08 -6.36
C PHE A 255 -2.06 -1.42 -7.01
N PHE A 256 -2.57 -2.49 -6.42
CA PHE A 256 -2.59 -3.79 -7.08
C PHE A 256 -3.89 -3.94 -7.84
N VAL A 257 -3.82 -4.47 -9.06
CA VAL A 257 -5.00 -4.72 -9.89
C VAL A 257 -4.94 -6.15 -10.44
N TYR A 258 -5.89 -6.95 -10.00
CA TYR A 258 -6.14 -8.30 -10.46
C TYR A 258 -7.16 -8.22 -11.60
N PRO A 259 -6.81 -8.62 -12.84
CA PRO A 259 -7.76 -8.62 -13.94
C PRO A 259 -8.78 -9.77 -13.79
N PRO A 260 -10.03 -9.63 -14.26
CA PRO A 260 -10.96 -10.75 -14.30
C PRO A 260 -10.42 -11.87 -15.17
N ILE A 261 -10.68 -13.11 -14.74
CA ILE A 261 -10.24 -14.32 -15.44
C ILE A 261 -11.29 -14.75 -16.47
N SER A 262 -12.56 -14.46 -16.19
CA SER A 262 -13.70 -14.81 -17.03
C SER A 262 -14.85 -13.82 -16.84
N SER A 263 -15.94 -13.99 -17.59
CA SER A 263 -17.18 -13.22 -17.42
C SER A 263 -17.89 -13.49 -16.09
N THR A 264 -17.50 -14.54 -15.35
CA THR A 264 -18.09 -14.92 -14.05
C THR A 264 -17.14 -14.73 -12.88
N GLN A 265 -15.87 -14.42 -13.15
CA GLN A 265 -14.85 -14.15 -12.14
C GLN A 265 -14.34 -12.72 -12.33
N ASN A 266 -14.90 -11.83 -11.51
CA ASN A 266 -14.53 -10.42 -11.48
C ASN A 266 -13.04 -10.23 -11.21
N GLY A 267 -12.50 -9.08 -11.61
CA GLY A 267 -11.19 -8.65 -11.12
C GLY A 267 -11.33 -7.98 -9.76
N HIS A 268 -10.20 -7.57 -9.19
CA HIS A 268 -10.19 -6.81 -7.94
C HIS A 268 -9.07 -5.78 -7.91
N ALA A 269 -9.22 -4.74 -7.10
CA ALA A 269 -8.18 -3.72 -6.94
C ALA A 269 -8.11 -3.22 -5.50
N VAL A 270 -6.88 -2.99 -5.04
CA VAL A 270 -6.59 -2.45 -3.70
C VAL A 270 -5.52 -1.37 -3.81
N ILE A 271 -5.61 -0.33 -2.98
CA ILE A 271 -4.69 0.83 -3.01
C ILE A 271 -3.89 0.95 -1.72
N VAL A 272 -2.62 1.34 -1.84
CA VAL A 272 -1.75 1.70 -0.72
C VAL A 272 -2.06 3.12 -0.27
N LEU A 273 -2.57 3.28 0.96
CA LEU A 273 -2.90 4.58 1.54
C LEU A 273 -1.83 5.13 2.49
N ASP A 274 -1.01 4.26 3.07
CA ASP A 274 0.09 4.65 3.96
C ASP A 274 1.25 3.65 3.84
N LEU A 275 2.46 4.09 4.19
CA LEU A 275 3.71 3.35 4.14
C LEU A 275 4.61 3.75 5.31
N ALA A 276 5.14 2.76 6.02
CA ALA A 276 6.13 2.91 7.06
C ALA A 276 7.32 1.98 6.80
N VAL A 277 8.51 2.38 7.26
CA VAL A 277 9.77 1.67 7.08
C VAL A 277 10.50 1.50 8.42
N SER A 278 11.10 0.33 8.65
CA SER A 278 11.96 0.09 9.82
C SER A 278 13.39 0.55 9.55
N ALA A 279 14.22 0.59 10.61
CA ALA A 279 15.66 0.83 10.46
C ALA A 279 16.38 -0.24 9.61
N THR A 280 15.81 -1.44 9.47
CA THR A 280 16.34 -2.53 8.64
C THR A 280 15.83 -2.51 7.20
N GLY A 281 14.98 -1.54 6.83
CA GLY A 281 14.40 -1.43 5.50
C GLY A 281 13.14 -2.29 5.29
N GLU A 282 12.61 -2.95 6.33
CA GLU A 282 11.31 -3.60 6.24
C GLU A 282 10.22 -2.56 6.00
N ARG A 283 9.23 -2.90 5.18
CA ARG A 283 8.11 -2.01 4.85
C ARG A 283 6.79 -2.54 5.40
N ARG A 284 5.93 -1.62 5.82
CA ARG A 284 4.55 -1.86 6.25
C ARG A 284 3.62 -0.92 5.51
N ILE A 285 2.51 -1.43 4.99
CA ILE A 285 1.54 -0.64 4.23
C ILE A 285 0.15 -0.68 4.87
N VAL A 286 -0.58 0.43 4.75
CA VAL A 286 -2.03 0.46 4.96
C VAL A 286 -2.70 0.33 3.60
N VAL A 287 -3.62 -0.61 3.48
CA VAL A 287 -4.30 -0.95 2.21
C VAL A 287 -5.79 -0.76 2.36
N ALA A 288 -6.43 -0.24 1.32
CA ALA A 288 -7.88 -0.08 1.26
C ALA A 288 -8.47 -0.53 -0.07
N GLN A 289 -9.77 -0.78 -0.08
CA GLN A 289 -10.51 -1.25 -1.25
C GLN A 289 -11.98 -0.81 -1.21
N GLY A 290 -12.61 -0.78 -2.37
CA GLY A 290 -14.06 -1.01 -2.49
C GLY A 290 -14.34 -2.48 -2.81
N ASP A 291 -15.56 -2.82 -3.23
CA ASP A 291 -15.92 -4.19 -3.60
C ASP A 291 -16.94 -4.23 -4.75
N THR A 292 -17.29 -5.44 -5.21
CA THR A 292 -18.36 -5.74 -6.18
C THR A 292 -19.33 -6.75 -5.56
N PRO A 293 -20.55 -6.35 -5.13
CA PRO A 293 -21.20 -5.05 -5.30
C PRO A 293 -20.50 -3.88 -4.61
N ALA A 294 -20.76 -2.65 -5.07
CA ALA A 294 -20.19 -1.43 -4.53
C ALA A 294 -20.44 -1.30 -3.02
N THR A 295 -19.37 -1.05 -2.27
CA THR A 295 -19.33 -0.84 -0.82
C THR A 295 -18.63 0.46 -0.48
N ASP A 296 -18.75 0.91 0.77
CA ASP A 296 -17.91 1.98 1.28
C ASP A 296 -16.42 1.63 1.11
N LEU A 297 -15.60 2.64 0.80
CA LEU A 297 -14.15 2.49 0.80
C LEU A 297 -13.66 2.17 2.21
N HIS A 298 -12.99 1.04 2.38
CA HIS A 298 -12.59 0.56 3.70
C HIS A 298 -11.13 0.12 3.76
N VAL A 299 -10.53 0.36 4.92
CA VAL A 299 -9.16 -0.05 5.27
C VAL A 299 -9.18 -1.47 5.77
N LEU A 300 -8.30 -2.29 5.22
CA LEU A 300 -8.21 -3.70 5.52
C LEU A 300 -7.59 -3.97 6.88
N LYS A 301 -8.04 -5.05 7.52
CA LYS A 301 -7.50 -5.59 8.76
C LYS A 301 -6.61 -6.78 8.47
N THR A 302 -5.43 -6.82 9.10
CA THR A 302 -4.56 -7.99 9.05
C THR A 302 -5.24 -9.19 9.71
N PRO A 303 -5.26 -10.37 9.06
CA PRO A 303 -5.95 -11.54 9.60
C PRO A 303 -5.19 -12.13 10.79
N ARG A 304 -5.91 -12.91 11.62
CA ARG A 304 -5.37 -13.48 12.88
C ARG A 304 -4.31 -14.56 12.71
N ARG A 305 -4.21 -15.17 11.53
CA ARG A 305 -3.26 -16.23 11.21
C ARG A 305 -2.45 -15.82 10.00
N GLY A 306 -1.17 -16.18 9.96
CA GLY A 306 -0.24 -15.90 8.86
C GLY A 306 0.77 -14.79 9.16
N THR A 307 1.61 -14.47 8.18
CA THR A 307 2.76 -13.54 8.31
C THR A 307 2.43 -12.12 7.85
N TYR A 308 1.20 -11.67 8.10
CA TYR A 308 0.63 -10.47 7.47
C TYR A 308 0.93 -9.17 8.21
N GLY A 309 1.58 -9.24 9.35
CA GLY A 309 1.77 -8.13 10.28
C GLY A 309 1.14 -8.45 11.63
N ASP A 310 1.08 -7.46 12.49
CA ASP A 310 0.48 -7.61 13.82
C ASP A 310 -1.02 -7.88 13.66
N PRO A 311 -1.56 -9.01 14.16
CA PRO A 311 -2.96 -9.38 14.00
C PRO A 311 -3.94 -8.30 14.41
N GLY A 312 -4.94 -8.03 13.58
CA GLY A 312 -6.03 -7.10 13.90
C GLY A 312 -5.69 -5.62 13.70
N THR A 313 -4.50 -5.32 13.16
CA THR A 313 -4.07 -3.95 12.84
C THR A 313 -4.35 -3.61 11.36
N SER A 314 -4.08 -2.36 10.98
CA SER A 314 -4.19 -1.90 9.57
C SER A 314 -2.89 -2.07 8.78
N TRP A 315 -1.80 -2.50 9.43
CA TRP A 315 -0.45 -2.43 8.88
C TRP A 315 0.01 -3.79 8.36
N PHE A 316 -0.11 -3.96 7.04
CA PHE A 316 0.31 -5.17 6.35
C PHE A 316 1.83 -5.19 6.15
N VAL A 317 2.43 -6.35 6.41
CA VAL A 317 3.79 -6.66 5.92
C VAL A 317 3.77 -6.58 4.40
N VAL A 318 4.80 -5.93 3.84
CA VAL A 318 5.10 -6.03 2.42
C VAL A 318 5.94 -7.29 2.23
N PRO A 319 5.39 -8.41 1.73
CA PRO A 319 6.13 -9.66 1.63
C PRO A 319 7.19 -9.57 0.52
N ALA A 320 8.22 -10.43 0.61
CA ALA A 320 9.17 -10.60 -0.49
C ALA A 320 8.52 -11.27 -1.73
N GLY A 321 7.49 -12.09 -1.50
CA GLY A 321 6.65 -12.72 -2.54
C GLY A 321 5.28 -12.02 -2.68
N ASP A 322 4.25 -12.76 -3.09
CA ASP A 322 2.94 -12.18 -3.39
C ASP A 322 2.23 -11.56 -2.18
N PHE A 323 1.60 -10.40 -2.40
CA PHE A 323 0.72 -9.74 -1.44
C PHE A 323 -0.60 -10.50 -1.35
N THR A 324 -0.86 -11.17 -0.24
CA THR A 324 -1.97 -12.13 -0.18
C THR A 324 -3.34 -11.45 -0.07
N GLY A 325 -4.36 -12.17 -0.51
CA GLY A 325 -5.74 -11.72 -0.63
C GLY A 325 -6.36 -11.16 0.67
N THR A 326 -7.41 -10.37 0.49
CA THR A 326 -8.19 -9.74 1.56
C THR A 326 -9.33 -10.67 2.01
N PHE A 327 -10.03 -10.35 3.11
CA PHE A 327 -11.13 -11.20 3.58
C PHE A 327 -12.29 -11.33 2.57
N LEU A 328 -12.42 -10.36 1.65
CA LEU A 328 -13.39 -10.37 0.54
C LEU A 328 -12.77 -10.94 -0.75
N TRP A 329 -11.45 -11.02 -0.82
CA TRP A 329 -10.70 -11.45 -2.00
C TRP A 329 -9.57 -12.40 -1.61
N PRO A 330 -9.79 -13.72 -1.45
CA PRO A 330 -8.78 -14.63 -0.89
C PRO A 330 -7.59 -14.89 -1.82
N THR A 331 -7.68 -14.49 -3.10
CA THR A 331 -6.61 -14.70 -4.09
C THR A 331 -5.48 -13.69 -3.87
N PRO A 332 -4.20 -14.14 -3.82
CA PRO A 332 -3.05 -13.24 -3.74
C PRO A 332 -2.91 -12.32 -4.95
N PHE A 333 -2.44 -11.11 -4.71
CA PHE A 333 -1.90 -10.18 -5.70
C PHE A 333 -0.39 -10.40 -5.82
N SER A 334 0.07 -10.73 -7.01
CA SER A 334 1.50 -10.83 -7.29
C SER A 334 2.10 -9.45 -7.60
N TRP A 335 3.42 -9.32 -7.47
CA TRP A 335 4.12 -8.06 -7.69
C TRP A 335 4.01 -7.52 -9.11
N ASP A 336 3.87 -8.40 -10.10
CA ASP A 336 3.59 -8.03 -11.49
C ASP A 336 2.18 -7.47 -11.70
N MET A 337 1.34 -7.41 -10.66
CA MET A 337 0.04 -6.71 -10.64
C MET A 337 0.12 -5.31 -10.02
N LEU A 338 1.28 -4.89 -9.51
CA LEU A 338 1.46 -3.54 -8.94
C LEU A 338 1.51 -2.49 -10.06
N ARG A 339 0.67 -1.46 -9.92
CA ARG A 339 0.48 -0.40 -10.90
C ARG A 339 0.45 0.96 -10.26
N ARG A 340 0.73 1.98 -11.08
CA ARG A 340 0.57 3.39 -10.75
C ARG A 340 -0.17 4.07 -11.88
N PHE A 341 -1.14 4.93 -11.56
CA PHE A 341 -1.80 5.73 -12.58
C PHE A 341 -0.78 6.59 -13.33
N ARG A 342 -0.86 6.58 -14.66
CA ARG A 342 0.04 7.39 -15.50
C ARG A 342 -0.07 8.88 -15.21
N TYR A 343 -1.28 9.38 -14.93
CA TYR A 343 -1.57 10.82 -14.82
C TYR A 343 -1.96 11.25 -13.42
#